data_AF-A0ABD6EYH9-F1
#
_entry.id   AF-A0ABD6EYH9-F1
#
_cell.length_a   1.000
_cell.length_b   1.000
_cell.length_c   1.000
_cell.angle_alpha   90.00
_cell.angle_beta   90.00
_cell.angle_gamma   90.00
#
_symmetry.space_group_name_H-M   'P 1'
#
loop_
_entity.id
_entity.type
_entity.pdbx_description
1 polymer ?
#
loop_
_entity_poly.entity_id
_entity_poly.type
_entity_poly.pdbx_seq_one_letter_code
_entity_poly.pdbx_strand_id
1 'polypeptide(L)'
;MNYNGTFAYVMTLCSTSGKTCARFIELQNRPGYSAQINATFNAWNIESSFKWLSNELKLLHNTIMPIFINLHYADDEGPRLAEIINRWFVLLSLVSGIH
;
A
#
# COMPACT_ATOMS: atom_id res chain seq x y z
N MET A 1 -21.48 8.41 11.96
CA MET A 1 -20.64 7.70 10.97
C MET A 1 -19.19 7.87 11.38
N ASN A 2 -18.56 6.79 11.82
CA ASN A 2 -17.15 6.77 12.17
C ASN A 2 -16.37 6.07 11.06
N TYR A 3 -15.21 6.60 10.72
CA TYR A 3 -14.32 6.03 9.72
C TYR A 3 -12.92 5.94 10.31
N ASN A 4 -12.28 4.78 10.19
CA ASN A 4 -10.89 4.60 10.60
C ASN A 4 -10.20 3.73 9.55
N GLY A 5 -9.36 4.33 8.73
CA GLY A 5 -8.72 3.62 7.63
C GLY A 5 -8.01 4.53 6.65
N THR A 6 -7.68 3.96 5.50
CA THR A 6 -7.02 4.65 4.38
C THR A 6 -7.94 4.68 3.15
N PHE A 7 -7.74 5.66 2.29
CA PHE A 7 -8.37 5.70 0.97
C PHE A 7 -7.57 4.93 -0.10
N ALA A 8 -6.50 4.24 0.29
CA ALA A 8 -5.86 3.23 -0.54
C ALA A 8 -6.62 1.90 -0.47
N TYR A 9 -6.49 1.08 -1.50
CA TYR A 9 -7.07 -0.26 -1.50
C TYR A 9 -6.14 -1.27 -2.18
N VAL A 10 -6.42 -2.54 -1.90
CA VAL A 10 -5.74 -3.67 -2.51
C VAL A 10 -6.77 -4.65 -3.06
N MET A 11 -6.47 -5.19 -4.23
CA MET A 11 -7.26 -6.28 -4.82
C MET A 11 -6.35 -7.29 -5.50
N THR A 12 -6.87 -8.51 -5.68
CA THR A 12 -6.22 -9.52 -6.53
C THR A 12 -6.98 -9.58 -7.84
N LEU A 13 -6.27 -9.38 -8.94
CA LEU A 13 -6.81 -9.51 -10.30
C LEU A 13 -6.26 -10.78 -10.92
N CYS A 14 -7.13 -11.57 -11.55
CA CYS A 14 -6.73 -12.79 -12.24
C CYS A 14 -7.18 -12.76 -13.70
N SER A 15 -6.43 -13.40 -14.59
CA SER A 15 -6.85 -13.67 -15.96
C SER A 15 -8.14 -14.47 -15.97
N THR A 16 -8.87 -14.47 -17.09
CA THR A 16 -10.14 -15.22 -17.23
C THR A 16 -9.98 -16.71 -16.90
N SER A 17 -8.81 -17.29 -17.15
CA SER A 17 -8.51 -18.68 -16.83
C SER A 17 -8.07 -18.92 -15.37
N GLY A 18 -7.90 -17.88 -14.57
CA GLY A 18 -7.42 -17.94 -13.17
C GLY A 18 -5.95 -18.35 -13.00
N LYS A 19 -5.24 -18.59 -14.10
CA LYS A 19 -3.85 -19.11 -14.09
C LYS A 19 -2.81 -18.04 -13.80
N THR A 20 -3.14 -16.78 -14.06
CA THR A 20 -2.24 -15.66 -13.85
C THR A 20 -2.97 -14.67 -12.97
N CYS A 21 -2.44 -14.41 -11.79
CA CYS A 21 -2.98 -13.45 -10.84
C CYS A 21 -1.90 -12.44 -10.46
N ALA A 22 -2.34 -11.22 -10.14
CA ALA A 22 -1.49 -10.16 -9.64
C ALA A 22 -2.18 -9.42 -8.49
N ARG A 23 -1.37 -8.92 -7.57
CA ARG A 23 -1.82 -8.01 -6.51
C ARG A 23 -1.79 -6.60 -7.08
N PHE A 24 -2.92 -5.91 -7.07
CA PHE A 24 -3.03 -4.52 -7.49
C PHE A 24 -3.27 -3.64 -6.25
N ILE A 25 -2.39 -2.67 -6.02
CA ILE A 25 -2.46 -1.73 -4.91
C ILE A 25 -2.64 -0.34 -5.50
N GLU A 26 -3.75 0.32 -5.15
CA GLU A 26 -4.03 1.70 -5.53
C GLU A 26 -3.75 2.61 -4.34
N LEU A 27 -2.83 3.55 -4.49
CA LEU A 27 -2.59 4.58 -3.49
C LEU A 27 -3.49 5.79 -3.74
N GLN A 28 -3.91 6.47 -2.67
CA GLN A 28 -4.66 7.71 -2.81
C GLN A 28 -3.78 8.81 -3.44
N ASN A 29 -4.40 9.74 -4.16
CA ASN A 29 -3.73 10.82 -4.92
C ASN A 29 -2.80 11.74 -4.12
N ARG A 30 -2.85 11.69 -2.78
CA ARG A 30 -1.96 12.38 -1.84
C ARG A 30 -1.52 11.32 -0.82
N PRO A 31 -0.63 10.39 -1.18
CA PRO A 31 -0.39 9.18 -0.40
C PRO A 31 0.17 9.46 1.01
N GLY A 32 0.79 10.63 1.22
CA GLY A 32 1.21 11.12 2.54
C GLY A 32 0.11 11.75 3.40
N TYR A 33 -1.09 12.01 2.86
CA TYR A 33 -2.18 12.70 3.54
C TYR A 33 -2.72 11.87 4.70
N SER A 34 -2.80 12.50 5.87
CA SER A 34 -3.55 11.99 7.02
C SER A 34 -4.40 13.12 7.58
N ALA A 35 -5.55 12.76 8.15
CA ALA A 35 -6.43 13.74 8.76
C ALA A 35 -7.28 13.12 9.86
N GLN A 36 -7.52 13.91 10.90
CA GLN A 36 -8.52 13.61 11.91
C GLN A 36 -9.63 14.66 11.81
N ILE A 37 -10.84 14.21 11.54
CA ILE A 37 -12.03 15.07 11.42
C ILE A 37 -13.00 14.66 12.51
N ASN A 38 -13.24 15.55 13.46
CA ASN A 38 -14.16 15.33 14.57
C ASN A 38 -15.35 16.28 14.44
N ALA A 39 -16.56 15.73 14.50
CA ALA A 39 -17.83 16.44 14.58
C ALA A 39 -18.69 15.82 15.68
N THR A 40 -19.76 16.50 16.10
CA THR A 40 -20.58 16.17 17.28
C THR A 40 -21.03 14.70 17.35
N PHE A 41 -21.21 14.03 16.21
CA PHE A 41 -21.61 12.61 16.13
C PHE A 41 -20.75 11.75 15.17
N ASN A 42 -19.62 12.29 14.68
CA ASN A 42 -18.79 11.63 13.68
C ASN A 42 -17.31 11.82 14.02
N ALA A 43 -16.53 10.74 13.98
CA ALA A 43 -15.08 10.80 14.07
C ALA A 43 -14.46 10.05 12.89
N TRP A 44 -13.69 10.76 12.07
CA TRP A 44 -12.97 10.19 10.95
C TRP A 44 -11.48 10.28 11.23
N ASN A 45 -10.80 9.15 11.19
CA ASN A 45 -9.36 9.03 11.25
C ASN A 45 -8.87 8.45 9.92
N ILE A 46 -8.30 9.32 9.10
CA ILE A 46 -7.79 8.99 7.77
C ILE A 46 -6.28 8.79 7.89
N GLU A 47 -5.84 7.56 7.69
CA GLU A 47 -4.44 7.17 7.68
C GLU A 47 -3.80 7.41 6.31
N SER A 48 -2.52 7.78 6.33
CA SER A 48 -1.69 7.88 5.12
C SER A 48 -1.60 6.55 4.38
N SER A 49 -1.82 6.59 3.07
CA SER A 49 -1.65 5.44 2.17
C SER A 49 -0.23 4.87 2.21
N PHE A 50 0.81 5.68 2.42
CA PHE A 50 2.17 5.17 2.60
C PHE A 50 2.38 4.41 3.91
N LYS A 51 1.77 4.88 4.99
CA LYS A 51 1.82 4.18 6.27
C LYS A 51 1.08 2.84 6.16
N TRP A 52 -0.10 2.85 5.55
CA TRP A 52 -0.87 1.64 5.27
C TRP A 52 -0.12 0.67 4.34
N LEU A 53 0.46 1.17 3.23
CA LEU A 53 1.23 0.37 2.27
C LEU A 53 2.39 -0.35 2.96
N SER A 54 3.12 0.33 3.85
CA SER A 54 4.22 -0.29 4.60
C SER A 54 3.77 -1.49 5.45
N ASN A 55 2.51 -1.50 5.89
CA ASN A 55 1.94 -2.63 6.62
C ASN A 55 1.49 -3.74 5.66
N GLU A 56 0.85 -3.40 4.53
CA GLU A 56 0.49 -4.38 3.50
C GLU A 56 1.71 -5.12 2.94
N LEU A 57 2.81 -4.42 2.65
CA LEU A 57 4.03 -5.03 2.12
C LEU A 57 4.63 -6.06 3.10
N LYS A 58 4.54 -5.85 4.42
CA LYS A 58 4.97 -6.84 5.41
C LYS A 58 4.18 -8.14 5.31
N LEU A 59 2.90 -8.08 4.95
CA LEU A 59 2.06 -9.26 4.75
C LEU A 59 2.39 -10.01 3.44
N LEU A 60 3.04 -9.33 2.50
CA LEU A 60 3.40 -9.88 1.18
C LEU A 60 4.80 -10.52 1.13
N HIS A 61 5.48 -10.69 2.27
CA HIS A 61 6.88 -11.15 2.29
C HIS A 61 7.13 -12.52 1.63
N ASN A 62 6.11 -13.40 1.60
CA ASN A 62 6.21 -14.72 0.98
C ASN A 62 5.38 -14.85 -0.32
N THR A 63 4.93 -13.73 -0.89
CA THR A 63 4.12 -13.80 -2.11
C THR A 63 5.01 -14.03 -3.35
N ILE A 64 4.57 -14.95 -4.20
CA ILE A 64 5.14 -15.14 -5.55
C ILE A 64 4.33 -14.40 -6.62
N MET A 65 3.23 -13.76 -6.23
CA MET A 65 2.39 -13.02 -7.16
C MET A 65 3.05 -11.70 -7.54
N PRO A 66 3.03 -11.31 -8.83
CA PRO A 66 3.40 -9.97 -9.24
C PRO A 66 2.59 -8.91 -8.49
N ILE A 67 3.25 -7.83 -8.07
CA ILE A 67 2.64 -6.70 -7.37
C ILE A 67 2.71 -5.48 -8.28
N PHE A 68 1.56 -4.88 -8.56
CA PHE A 68 1.45 -3.59 -9.24
C PHE A 68 1.00 -2.55 -8.21
N ILE A 69 1.76 -1.46 -8.11
CA ILE A 69 1.42 -0.33 -7.25
C ILE A 69 1.15 0.85 -8.17
N ASN A 70 -0.08 1.34 -8.16
CA ASN A 70 -0.44 2.55 -8.86
C ASN A 70 -0.32 3.76 -7.92
N LEU A 71 0.30 4.81 -8.45
CA LEU A 71 0.55 6.07 -7.75
C LEU A 71 0.20 7.22 -8.69
N HIS A 72 -0.74 8.05 -8.26
CA HIS A 72 -1.00 9.33 -8.91
C HIS A 72 0.02 10.38 -8.45
N TYR A 73 0.46 11.27 -9.36
CA TYR A 73 1.59 12.21 -9.15
C TYR A 73 2.94 11.53 -8.84
N ALA A 74 3.33 10.58 -9.69
CA ALA A 74 4.57 9.83 -9.54
C ALA A 74 5.84 10.70 -9.51
N ASP A 75 5.85 11.88 -10.14
CA ASP A 75 7.03 12.76 -10.15
C ASP A 75 7.35 13.31 -8.75
N ASP A 76 6.33 13.64 -7.96
CA ASP A 76 6.50 14.22 -6.62
C ASP A 76 6.66 13.13 -5.55
N GLU A 77 5.83 12.09 -5.62
CA GLU A 77 5.71 11.08 -4.55
C GLU A 77 6.48 9.79 -4.87
N GLY A 78 6.97 9.63 -6.10
CA GLY A 78 7.73 8.47 -6.56
C GLY A 78 9.01 8.20 -5.77
N PRO A 79 9.85 9.20 -5.44
CA PRO A 79 11.03 8.97 -4.62
C PRO A 79 10.71 8.38 -3.25
N ARG A 80 9.60 8.82 -2.64
CA ARG A 80 9.15 8.32 -1.33
C ARG A 80 8.57 6.90 -1.44
N LEU A 81 7.82 6.61 -2.50
CA LEU A 81 7.38 5.25 -2.78
C LEU A 81 8.57 4.31 -3.00
N ALA A 82 9.57 4.74 -3.76
CA ALA A 82 10.79 3.97 -4.01
C ALA A 82 11.54 3.66 -2.69
N GLU A 83 11.62 4.63 -1.77
CA GLU A 83 12.22 4.41 -0.46
C GLU A 83 11.47 3.33 0.35
N ILE A 84 10.13 3.38 0.37
CA ILE A 84 9.30 2.38 1.06
C ILE A 84 9.52 0.99 0.48
N ILE A 85 9.54 0.88 -0.85
CA ILE A 85 9.77 -0.38 -1.56
C ILE A 85 11.19 -0.91 -1.29
N ASN A 86 12.20 -0.05 -1.33
CA ASN A 86 13.59 -0.44 -1.04
C ASN A 86 13.75 -0.96 0.39
N ARG A 87 13.13 -0.30 1.38
CA ARG A 87 13.13 -0.77 2.77
C ARG A 87 12.46 -2.14 2.89
N TRP A 88 11.38 -2.38 2.15
CA TRP A 88 10.74 -3.69 2.11
C TRP A 88 11.64 -4.77 1.50
N PHE A 89 12.33 -4.50 0.39
CA PHE A 89 13.28 -5.45 -0.19
C PHE A 89 14.43 -5.81 0.76
N VAL A 90 14.97 -4.82 1.50
CA VAL A 90 16.00 -5.09 2.52
C VAL A 90 15.46 -5.96 3.65
N LEU A 91 14.22 -5.71 4.10
CA LEU A 91 13.56 -6.57 5.09
C LEU A 91 13.38 -8.00 4.55
N LEU A 92 13.01 -8.14 3.28
CA LEU A 92 12.88 -9.46 2.64
C LEU A 92 14.22 -10.20 2.65
N SER A 93 15.30 -9.60 2.17
CA SER A 93 16.60 -10.27 2.06
C SER A 93 17.14 -10.74 3.42
N LEU A 94 16.93 -9.96 4.48
CA LEU A 94 17.29 -10.32 5.85
C LEU A 94 16.47 -11.51 6.38
N VAL A 95 15.19 -11.61 6.02
CA VAL A 95 14.29 -12.68 6.48
C VAL A 95 14.46 -13.96 5.65
N SER A 96 14.74 -13.84 4.36
CA SER A 96 14.90 -14.99 3.45
C SER A 96 16.31 -15.58 3.42
N GLY A 97 17.30 -14.97 4.08
CA GLY A 97 18.67 -15.48 4.13
C GLY A 97 19.40 -15.50 2.78
N ILE A 98 18.96 -14.66 1.84
CA ILE A 98 19.56 -14.53 0.51
C ILE A 98 20.54 -13.36 0.58
N HIS A 99 21.83 -13.67 0.66
CA HIS A 99 22.95 -12.72 0.54
C HIS A 99 23.40 -12.58 -0.91
#